data_AF-A0A952GZG2-F1
#
_entry.id   AF-A0A952GZG2-F1
#
_cell.length_a   1.000
_cell.length_b   1.000
_cell.length_c   1.000
_cell.angle_alpha   90.00
_cell.angle_beta   90.00
_cell.angle_gamma   90.00
#
_symmetry.space_group_name_H-M   'P 1'
#
loop_
_entity.id
_entity.type
_entity.pdbx_description
1 polymer ?
#
loop_
_entity_poly.entity_id
_entity_poly.type
_entity_poly.pdbx_seq_one_letter_code
_entity_poly.pdbx_strand_id
1 'polypeptide(L)'
;GLGFCEKGEGHRFIEGGTRIARDGELPLNTSGGQLGAGRLHGFGFAHEAVTQLRGDAGERQIPGDPKVAVATSGGGPMAAALLLARD
;
A
#
# COMPACT_ATOMS: atom_id res chain seq x y z
N GLY A 1 -2.74 -10.34 -9.90
CA GLY A 1 -3.30 -9.75 -8.65
C GLY A 1 -2.47 -10.21 -7.48
N LEU A 2 -2.63 -9.59 -6.30
CA LEU A 2 -1.82 -9.89 -5.11
C LEU A 2 -2.45 -10.93 -4.16
N GLY A 3 -3.68 -11.37 -4.42
CA GLY A 3 -4.36 -12.40 -3.62
C GLY A 3 -5.11 -11.91 -2.38
N PHE A 4 -5.25 -10.59 -2.18
CA PHE A 4 -6.01 -10.02 -1.04
C PHE A 4 -7.53 -10.20 -1.14
N CYS A 5 -8.05 -10.48 -2.33
CA CYS A 5 -9.45 -10.77 -2.57
C CYS A 5 -9.60 -11.70 -3.78
N GLU A 6 -10.76 -12.33 -3.88
CA GLU A 6 -11.13 -13.17 -5.03
C GLU A 6 -11.20 -12.37 -6.32
N LYS A 7 -11.02 -13.07 -7.45
CA LYS A 7 -11.07 -12.43 -8.77
C LYS A 7 -12.44 -11.79 -9.01
N GLY A 8 -12.45 -10.47 -9.19
CA GLY A 8 -13.67 -9.67 -9.38
C GLY A 8 -14.19 -9.00 -8.09
N GLU A 9 -13.70 -9.41 -6.93
CA GLU A 9 -14.23 -8.97 -5.63
C GLU A 9 -13.51 -7.73 -5.06
N GLY A 10 -12.62 -7.11 -5.83
CA GLY A 10 -11.88 -5.92 -5.37
C GLY A 10 -12.78 -4.76 -4.95
N HIS A 11 -13.93 -4.60 -5.60
CA HIS A 11 -14.92 -3.58 -5.24
C HIS A 11 -15.51 -3.81 -3.85
N ARG A 12 -15.86 -5.06 -3.50
CA ARG A 12 -16.34 -5.41 -2.15
C ARG A 12 -15.23 -5.30 -1.11
N PHE A 13 -14.00 -5.65 -1.49
CA PHE A 13 -12.85 -5.54 -0.60
C PHE A 13 -12.60 -4.09 -0.14
N ILE A 14 -12.78 -3.11 -1.03
CA ILE A 14 -12.60 -1.68 -0.69
C ILE A 14 -13.88 -0.99 -0.24
N GLU A 15 -15.02 -1.66 -0.24
CA GLU A 15 -16.33 -1.06 0.05
C GLU A 15 -16.34 -0.43 1.44
N GLY A 16 -16.79 0.82 1.52
CA GLY A 16 -16.77 1.61 2.77
C GLY A 16 -15.37 2.04 3.24
N GLY A 17 -14.28 1.60 2.60
CA GLY A 17 -12.92 2.03 2.88
C GLY A 17 -12.30 1.52 4.19
N THR A 18 -13.06 0.84 5.05
CA THR A 18 -12.60 0.43 6.40
C THR A 18 -11.45 -0.57 6.35
N ARG A 19 -11.49 -1.54 5.43
CA ARG A 19 -10.42 -2.54 5.28
C ARG A 19 -9.10 -1.94 4.81
N ILE A 20 -9.16 -0.88 4.02
CA ILE A 20 -7.98 -0.22 3.44
C ILE A 20 -7.53 1.03 4.21
N ALA A 21 -8.26 1.36 5.28
CA ALA A 21 -7.92 2.45 6.19
C ALA A 21 -6.57 2.18 6.87
N ARG A 22 -5.98 3.22 7.45
CA ARG A 22 -4.66 3.15 8.09
C ARG A 22 -4.60 2.20 9.27
N ASP A 23 -5.73 2.03 9.94
CA ASP A 23 -6.01 1.13 11.05
C ASP A 23 -6.85 -0.09 10.61
N GLY A 24 -7.00 -0.27 9.29
CA GLY A 24 -7.76 -1.36 8.69
C GLY A 24 -6.98 -2.67 8.57
N GLU A 25 -7.63 -3.65 7.94
CA GLU A 25 -7.10 -5.00 7.67
C GLU A 25 -5.84 -4.96 6.78
N LEU A 26 -5.85 -4.11 5.75
CA LEU A 26 -4.76 -3.94 4.80
C LEU A 26 -4.56 -2.44 4.51
N PRO A 27 -3.82 -1.71 5.37
CA PRO A 27 -3.52 -0.30 5.13
C PRO A 27 -2.91 -0.09 3.75
N LEU A 28 -3.63 0.66 2.90
CA LEU A 28 -3.30 0.78 1.48
C LEU A 28 -3.07 2.24 1.12
N ASN A 29 -1.96 2.53 0.42
CA ASN A 29 -1.65 3.86 -0.09
C ASN A 29 -1.73 4.95 1.01
N THR A 30 -1.11 4.72 2.16
CA THR A 30 -1.11 5.61 3.34
C THR A 30 -0.62 7.04 3.07
N SER A 31 0.18 7.24 2.01
CA SER A 31 0.57 8.57 1.51
C SER A 31 -0.50 9.27 0.64
N GLY A 32 -1.59 8.57 0.29
CA GLY A 32 -2.61 9.00 -0.66
C GLY A 32 -2.49 8.35 -2.04
N GLY A 33 -1.42 7.60 -2.30
CA GLY A 33 -1.18 6.93 -3.60
C GLY A 33 -1.17 7.93 -4.76
N GLN A 34 -1.49 7.47 -5.97
CA GLN A 34 -1.50 8.36 -7.14
C GLN A 34 -2.64 9.39 -7.12
N LEU A 35 -3.70 9.16 -6.34
CA LEU A 35 -4.84 10.07 -6.22
C LEU A 35 -4.55 11.26 -5.30
N GLY A 36 -3.84 11.03 -4.18
CA GLY A 36 -3.53 12.07 -3.20
C GLY A 36 -2.10 12.62 -3.27
N ALA A 37 -1.10 11.74 -3.39
CA ALA A 37 0.33 12.14 -3.41
C ALA A 37 0.85 12.48 -4.82
N GLY A 38 0.05 12.20 -5.85
CA GLY A 38 0.42 12.41 -7.25
C GLY A 38 1.21 11.26 -7.88
N ARG A 39 1.52 11.42 -9.17
CA ARG A 39 2.12 10.36 -9.99
C ARG A 39 3.66 10.42 -9.97
N LEU A 40 4.25 9.72 -9.00
CA LEU A 40 5.71 9.62 -8.83
C LEU A 40 6.34 8.39 -9.51
N HIS A 41 5.81 7.99 -10.67
CA HIS A 41 6.31 6.84 -11.48
C HIS A 41 6.59 5.54 -10.71
N GLY A 42 5.84 5.28 -9.63
CA GLY A 42 5.99 4.08 -8.80
C GLY A 42 7.02 4.19 -7.66
N PHE A 43 7.94 5.15 -7.72
CA PHE A 43 8.93 5.38 -6.65
C PHE A 43 8.28 5.81 -5.34
N GLY A 44 7.18 6.56 -5.40
CA GLY A 44 6.42 6.97 -4.21
C GLY A 44 5.92 5.79 -3.37
N PHE A 45 5.60 4.65 -4.00
CA PHE A 45 5.16 3.46 -3.27
C PHE A 45 6.29 2.78 -2.52
N ALA A 46 7.47 2.64 -3.14
CA ALA A 46 8.65 2.08 -2.49
C ALA A 46 9.12 2.97 -1.34
N HIS A 47 9.14 4.29 -1.55
CA HIS A 47 9.46 5.26 -0.50
C HIS A 47 8.51 5.11 0.68
N GLU A 48 7.19 5.20 0.47
CA GLU A 48 6.22 5.11 1.56
C GLU A 48 6.29 3.76 2.28
N ALA A 49 6.47 2.65 1.57
CA ALA A 49 6.65 1.35 2.20
C ALA A 49 7.86 1.33 3.15
N VAL A 50 9.01 1.84 2.72
CA VAL A 50 10.20 1.96 3.57
C VAL A 50 9.97 2.93 4.74
N THR A 51 9.31 4.06 4.51
CA THR A 51 8.99 5.03 5.57
C THR A 51 8.10 4.39 6.65
N GLN A 52 7.06 3.65 6.26
CA GLN A 52 6.17 2.94 7.18
C GLN A 52 6.90 1.84 7.94
N LEU A 53 7.72 1.04 7.24
CA LEU A 53 8.56 0.02 7.87
C LEU A 53 9.60 0.64 8.80
N ARG A 54 10.07 1.88 8.60
CA ARG A 54 11.01 2.50 9.55
C ARG A 54 10.36 3.11 10.77
N GLY A 55 9.04 3.29 10.76
CA GLY A 55 8.35 4.06 11.81
C GLY A 55 8.43 5.58 11.60
N ASP A 56 8.86 6.02 10.41
CA ASP A 56 9.16 7.42 10.10
C ASP A 56 7.98 8.14 9.42
N ALA A 57 6.80 7.53 9.34
CA ALA A 57 5.69 8.06 8.56
C ALA A 57 4.89 9.17 9.28
N GLY A 58 5.28 9.55 10.49
CA GLY A 58 4.67 10.67 11.24
C GLY A 58 3.17 10.49 11.43
N GLU A 59 2.38 11.52 11.16
CA GLU A 59 0.92 11.47 11.31
C GLU A 59 0.25 10.38 10.50
N ARG A 60 0.88 9.87 9.43
CA ARG A 60 0.36 8.80 8.55
C ARG A 60 0.84 7.39 8.92
N GLN A 61 1.62 7.22 9.99
CA GLN A 61 2.13 5.93 10.44
C GLN A 61 1.00 4.94 10.74
N ILE A 62 1.14 3.71 10.26
CA ILE A 62 0.21 2.61 10.56
C ILE A 62 0.49 2.03 11.94
N PRO A 63 -0.55 1.65 12.71
CA PRO A 63 -0.38 1.05 14.03
C PRO A 63 0.18 -0.38 13.93
N GLY A 64 0.69 -0.92 15.03
CA GLY A 64 1.00 -2.36 15.14
C GLY A 64 2.38 -2.80 14.64
N ASP A 65 3.36 -1.90 14.56
CA ASP A 65 4.77 -2.20 14.20
C ASP A 65 4.91 -3.03 12.90
N PRO A 66 4.55 -2.47 11.73
CA PRO A 66 4.52 -3.24 10.48
C PRO A 66 5.89 -3.82 10.13
N LYS A 67 5.94 -5.13 9.82
CA LYS A 67 7.18 -5.84 9.48
C LYS A 67 7.34 -6.14 8.00
N VAL A 68 6.24 -6.13 7.25
CA VAL A 68 6.21 -6.48 5.83
C VAL A 68 5.35 -5.47 5.07
N ALA A 69 5.83 -5.05 3.91
CA ALA A 69 5.09 -4.20 2.99
C ALA A 69 5.23 -4.72 1.55
N VAL A 70 4.18 -4.53 0.75
CA VAL A 70 4.22 -4.78 -0.69
C VAL A 70 4.01 -3.47 -1.45
N ALA A 71 4.89 -3.19 -2.40
CA ALA A 71 4.76 -2.06 -3.31
C ALA A 71 4.65 -2.58 -4.75
N THR A 72 3.65 -2.09 -5.50
CA THR A 72 3.47 -2.47 -6.89
C THR A 72 3.48 -1.25 -7.79
N SER A 73 4.07 -1.40 -8.97
CA SER A 73 3.96 -0.43 -10.06
C SER A 73 3.57 -1.16 -11.34
N GLY A 74 2.80 -0.52 -12.20
CA GLY A 74 2.36 -1.13 -13.45
C GLY A 74 1.73 -0.13 -14.41
N GLY A 75 1.75 -0.50 -15.68
CA GLY A 75 1.18 0.30 -16.77
C GLY A 75 1.09 -0.55 -18.04
N GLY A 76 -0.13 -0.72 -18.56
CA GLY A 76 -0.36 -1.60 -19.70
C GLY A 76 -0.01 -3.06 -19.37
N PRO A 77 0.78 -3.76 -20.20
CA PRO A 77 1.10 -5.18 -19.99
C PRO A 77 2.20 -5.42 -18.93
N MET A 78 2.89 -4.36 -18.48
CA MET A 78 4.01 -4.49 -17.56
C MET A 78 3.58 -4.19 -16.12
N ALA A 79 4.07 -5.03 -15.20
CA ALA A 79 3.90 -4.85 -13.77
C ALA A 79 5.18 -5.29 -13.03
N ALA A 80 5.44 -4.65 -11.89
CA ALA A 80 6.47 -5.01 -10.94
C ALA A 80 5.87 -5.05 -9.53
N ALA A 81 6.42 -5.91 -8.68
CA ALA A 81 6.08 -6.01 -7.27
C ALA A 81 7.36 -6.12 -6.45
N LEU A 82 7.40 -5.43 -5.31
CA LEU A 82 8.46 -5.46 -4.32
C LEU A 82 7.86 -5.93 -3.00
N LEU A 83 8.43 -7.00 -2.42
CA LEU A 83 8.17 -7.39 -1.05
C LEU A 83 9.33 -6.86 -0.19
N LEU A 84 9.01 -5.98 0.74
CA LEU A 84 9.96 -5.34 1.65
C LEU A 84 9.68 -5.85 3.06
N ALA A 85 10.72 -6.29 3.76
CA ALA A 85 10.63 -6.74 5.14
C ALA A 85 11.68 -6.05 6.00
N ARG A 86 11.38 -5.90 7.29
CA ARG A 86 12.36 -5.54 8.32
C ARG A 86 12.35 -6.57 9.44
N ASP A 87 13.48 -6.67 10.12
CA ASP A 87 13.64 -7.49 11.33
C ASP A 87 12.82 -6.94 12.52
#